data_AF-A0A4R3KXS2-F1
#
_entry.id   AF-A0A4R3KXS2-F1
#
_cell.length_a   1.000
_cell.length_b   1.000
_cell.length_c   1.000
_cell.angle_alpha   90.00
_cell.angle_beta   90.00
_cell.angle_gamma   90.00
#
_symmetry.space_group_name_H-M   'P 1'
#
loop_
_entity.id
_entity.type
_entity.pdbx_description
1 polymer ?
#
loop_
_entity_poly.entity_id
_entity_poly.type
_entity_poly.pdbx_seq_one_letter_code
_entity_poly.pdbx_strand_id
1 'polypeptide(L)' 'MNENRCLTLGMKAPDFYAQSTFGPLKLSDFAGKWVVLFSHPGDFTPV' A
#
# COMPACT_ATOMS: atom_id res chain seq x y z
N MET A 1 -22.15 -15.55 -2.58
CA MET A 1 -20.71 -15.29 -2.80
C MET A 1 -20.46 -13.87 -2.32
N ASN A 2 -20.09 -13.69 -1.05
CA ASN A 2 -19.80 -12.36 -0.51
C ASN A 2 -18.30 -12.28 -0.24
N GLU A 3 -17.55 -11.83 -1.23
CA GLU A 3 -16.13 -11.53 -1.06
C GLU A 3 -15.99 -10.12 -0.49
N ASN A 4 -15.81 -10.03 0.82
CA ASN A 4 -15.42 -8.79 1.46
C ASN A 4 -13.95 -8.49 1.06
N ARG A 5 -13.76 -7.60 0.09
CA ARG A 5 -12.44 -7.25 -0.50
C ARG A 5 -11.60 -6.29 0.35
N CYS A 6 -12.04 -5.96 1.57
CA CYS A 6 -11.33 -5.03 2.44
C CYS A 6 -10.31 -5.76 3.32
N LEU A 7 -9.14 -5.15 3.52
CA LEU A 7 -8.11 -5.68 4.42
C LEU A 7 -8.59 -5.61 5.86
N THR A 8 -8.27 -6.64 6.66
CA THR A 8 -8.58 -6.69 8.09
C THR A 8 -7.30 -6.83 8.91
N LEU A 9 -7.37 -6.52 10.20
CA LEU A 9 -6.21 -6.59 11.10
C LEU A 9 -5.68 -8.02 11.21
N GLY A 10 -4.35 -8.15 11.25
CA GLY A 10 -3.66 -9.44 11.29
C GLY A 10 -3.53 -10.16 9.94
N MET A 11 -4.19 -9.68 8.89
CA MET A 11 -3.95 -10.18 7.54
C MET A 11 -2.57 -9.78 7.04
N LYS A 12 -1.92 -10.69 6.30
CA LYS A 12 -0.71 -10.34 5.54
C LYS A 12 -1.09 -9.30 4.49
N ALA A 13 -0.36 -8.18 4.45
CA ALA A 13 -0.54 -7.17 3.43
C ALA A 13 -0.27 -7.77 2.02
N PRO A 14 -1.05 -7.39 0.99
CA PRO A 14 -0.80 -7.85 -0.37
C PRO A 14 0.57 -7.38 -0.86
N ASP A 15 1.32 -8.27 -1.52
CA ASP A 15 2.60 -7.92 -2.13
C ASP A 15 2.36 -7.21 -3.47
N PHE A 16 1.95 -5.94 -3.39
CA PHE A 16 1.64 -5.15 -4.57
C PHE A 16 2.92 -4.70 -5.29
N TYR A 17 2.79 -4.46 -6.59
CA TYR A 17 3.75 -3.74 -7.41
C TYR A 17 3.18 -2.37 -7.75
N ALA A 18 3.98 -1.31 -7.65
CA ALA A 18 3.56 0.04 -7.96
C ALA A 18 4.68 0.84 -8.63
N GLN A 19 4.30 1.78 -9.49
CA GLN A 19 5.20 2.83 -9.95
C GLN A 19 5.25 3.94 -8.89
N SER A 20 6.45 4.33 -8.49
CA SER A 20 6.67 5.42 -7.54
C SER A 20 7.58 6.50 -8.13
N THR A 21 7.70 7.62 -7.43
CA THR A 21 8.64 8.69 -7.77
C THR A 21 10.11 8.27 -7.67
N PHE A 22 10.39 7.15 -7.01
CA PHE A 22 11.72 6.54 -6.91
C PHE A 22 11.89 5.34 -7.87
N GLY A 23 10.97 5.17 -8.82
CA GLY A 23 10.93 4.03 -9.74
C GLY A 23 9.97 2.92 -9.29
N PRO A 24 9.94 1.79 -10.02
CA PRO A 24 9.08 0.66 -9.69
C PRO A 24 9.50 -0.01 -8.39
N LEU A 25 8.53 -0.41 -7.57
CA LEU A 25 8.77 -1.13 -6.31
C LEU A 25 7.71 -2.21 -6.04
N LYS A 26 8.07 -3.17 -5.19
CA LYS A 26 7.17 -4.12 -4.54
C LYS A 26 7.15 -3.90 -3.03
N LEU A 27 6.06 -4.27 -2.37
CA LEU A 27 6.01 -4.21 -0.90
C LEU A 27 7.10 -5.09 -0.26
N SER A 28 7.39 -6.25 -0.84
CA SER A 28 8.44 -7.18 -0.40
C SER A 28 9.86 -6.61 -0.45
N ASP A 29 10.12 -5.55 -1.22
CA ASP A 29 11.43 -4.88 -1.26
C ASP A 29 11.78 -4.22 0.10
N PHE A 30 10.79 -3.99 0.96
CA PHE A 30 10.94 -3.44 2.31
C PHE A 30 10.96 -4.49 3.43
N ALA A 31 11.12 -5.77 3.09
CA ALA A 31 11.12 -6.85 4.08
C ALA A 31 12.12 -6.62 5.24
N GLY A 32 11.70 -6.96 6.46
CA GLY A 32 12.49 -6.75 7.68
C GLY A 32 12.37 -5.34 8.28
N LYS A 33 11.53 -4.46 7.70
CA LYS A 33 11.22 -3.13 8.24
C LYS A 33 9.73 -2.99 8.49
N TRP A 34 9.37 -2.11 9.43
CA TRP A 34 8.00 -1.62 9.56
C TRP A 34 7.72 -0.62 8.43
N VAL A 35 6.54 -0.72 7.81
CA VAL A 35 6.11 0.11 6.69
C VAL A 35 4.74 0.70 7.00
N VAL A 36 4.58 2.00 6.76
CA VAL A 36 3.30 2.70 6.82
C VAL A 36 2.92 3.14 5.41
N LEU A 37 1.81 2.62 4.91
CA LEU A 37 1.21 3.05 3.64
C LEU A 37 0.08 4.04 3.94
N PHE A 38 0.12 5.20 3.29
CA PHE A 38 -0.92 6.22 3.38
C PHE A 38 -1.26 6.74 1.99
N SER A 39 -2.45 7.31 1.83
CA SER A 39 -2.90 7.96 0.60
C SER A 39 -3.49 9.33 0.92
N HIS A 40 -3.59 10.17 -0.11
CA HIS A 40 -4.33 11.43 -0.09
C HIS A 40 -5.22 11.52 -1.35
N PRO A 41 -6.27 12.36 -1.36
CA PRO A 41 -7.23 12.39 -2.46
C PRO A 41 -6.67 12.92 -3.78
N GLY A 42 -5.77 13.90 -3.73
CA GLY A 42 -5.15 14.49 -4.92
C GLY A 42 -3.93 15.36 -4.59
N ASP A 43 -3.07 15.56 -5.58
CA ASP A 43 -1.91 16.45 -5.47
C ASP A 43 -2.37 17.92 -5.50
N PHE A 44 -1.65 18.79 -4.78
CA PHE A 44 -1.90 20.25 -4.72
C PHE A 44 -3.29 20.67 -4.22
N THR A 45 -3.96 19.84 -3.42
CA THR A 45 -5.20 20.20 -2.71
C THR A 45 -4.91 20.59 -1.26
N PRO A 46 -5.66 21.53 -0.66
CA PRO A 46 -5.66 21.67 0.80
C PRO A 46 -6.16 20.37 1.45
N VAL A 47 -5.85 20.22 2.74
CA VAL A 47 -6.42 19.16 3.59
C VAL A 47 -7.82 19.54 4.04
#